data_AF-A0A352SG25-F1
#
_entry.id   AF-A0A352SG25-F1
#
_cell.length_a   1.000
_cell.length_b   1.000
_cell.length_c   1.000
_cell.angle_alpha   90.00
_cell.angle_beta   90.00
_cell.angle_gamma   90.00
#
_symmetry.space_group_name_H-M   'P 1'
#
loop_
_entity.id
_entity.type
_entity.pdbx_description
1 polymer ?
#
loop_
_entity_poly.entity_id
_entity_poly.type
_entity_poly.pdbx_seq_one_letter_code
_entity_poly.pdbx_strand_id
1 'polypeptide(L)'
;MLKGSKEMYCEKCNWEGEGNFCPWCGNKAVSQKTSKSYEQDNSAFQTQDISWYYSYNGETQGPVSETELLKMLETGYINESTMVWKQGFQGWVTIEQAGISIPKNNAAVVKKISNKPIVFLVFVPIISSLLQYLFAGWNQISADKLVWIAYILNVVFCLIDYSRVKKAGYDMSKLNLVFLLFIPLYIYKRVQLVNGRKWTLAILWTAILIIDMVIPAQLWVKMVNMSNPQMITAIKEGHFDGYKDVTVEKIFEKSLENCTWKTYLDNNKEVLVEVSGVLNIEANGTVTTYNLDTVFKLNMDSSYEVVSMKDGVTSYSNEDILKMIAYLYGVQQSKE
;
A
#
# COMPACT_ATOMS: atom_id res chain seq x y z
N MET A 1 -34.47 29.64 -38.26
CA MET A 1 -35.21 29.51 -36.98
C MET A 1 -34.20 29.40 -35.87
N LEU A 2 -34.09 30.45 -35.04
CA LEU A 2 -33.26 30.50 -33.84
C LEU A 2 -33.99 29.80 -32.69
N LYS A 3 -33.27 29.03 -31.88
CA LYS A 3 -33.69 28.69 -30.51
C LYS A 3 -32.51 28.96 -29.60
N GLY A 4 -32.43 30.21 -29.09
CA GLY A 4 -31.49 30.56 -28.04
C GLY A 4 -31.95 29.91 -26.74
N SER A 5 -31.05 29.18 -26.07
CA SER A 5 -31.25 28.67 -24.73
C SER A 5 -31.30 29.84 -23.73
N LYS A 6 -32.21 29.75 -22.76
CA LYS A 6 -32.46 30.82 -21.77
C LYS A 6 -31.55 30.57 -20.57
N GLU A 7 -30.64 31.50 -20.28
CA GLU A 7 -29.82 31.47 -19.06
C GLU A 7 -30.70 31.64 -17.82
N MET A 8 -30.45 30.82 -16.80
CA MET A 8 -31.24 30.73 -15.57
C MET A 8 -30.32 30.93 -14.36
N TYR A 9 -30.87 31.48 -13.27
CA TYR A 9 -30.13 31.89 -12.10
C TYR A 9 -30.69 31.25 -10.81
N CYS A 10 -29.82 30.91 -9.86
CA CYS A 10 -30.19 30.44 -8.53
C CYS A 10 -29.92 31.47 -7.44
N GLU A 11 -30.98 32.01 -6.83
CA GLU A 11 -30.92 33.02 -5.76
C GLU A 11 -30.22 32.55 -4.48
N LYS A 12 -30.12 31.24 -4.24
CA LYS A 12 -29.58 30.68 -2.98
C LYS A 12 -28.06 30.47 -3.01
N CYS A 13 -27.50 30.10 -4.15
CA CYS A 13 -26.07 29.80 -4.29
C CYS A 13 -25.38 30.62 -5.39
N ASN A 14 -26.11 31.58 -5.99
CA ASN A 14 -25.62 32.51 -6.99
C ASN A 14 -25.11 31.83 -8.29
N TRP A 15 -25.58 30.61 -8.57
CA TRP A 15 -25.23 29.84 -9.77
C TRP A 15 -26.01 30.31 -11.00
N GLU A 16 -25.35 30.34 -12.17
CA GLU A 16 -25.92 30.72 -13.47
C GLU A 16 -25.66 29.60 -14.49
N GLY A 17 -26.66 29.24 -15.30
CA GLY A 17 -26.53 28.21 -16.32
C GLY A 17 -27.85 27.81 -16.97
N GLU A 18 -27.82 26.77 -17.80
CA GLU A 18 -29.01 26.25 -18.49
C GLU A 18 -29.74 25.21 -17.63
N GLY A 19 -31.07 25.28 -17.59
CA GLY A 19 -31.92 24.30 -16.92
C GLY A 19 -32.83 24.90 -15.85
N ASN A 20 -33.93 24.21 -15.56
CA ASN A 20 -34.95 24.69 -14.63
C ASN A 20 -34.59 24.48 -13.15
N PHE A 21 -33.47 23.80 -12.85
CA PHE A 21 -33.04 23.46 -11.49
C PHE A 21 -31.52 23.57 -11.34
N CYS A 22 -31.05 24.04 -10.18
CA CYS A 22 -29.64 24.19 -9.86
C CYS A 22 -28.99 22.83 -9.55
N PRO A 23 -27.89 22.44 -10.22
CA PRO A 23 -27.22 21.17 -10.00
C PRO A 23 -26.49 21.07 -8.65
N TRP A 24 -26.24 22.20 -7.98
CA TRP A 24 -25.52 22.23 -6.70
C TRP A 24 -26.42 22.20 -5.47
N CYS A 25 -27.64 22.75 -5.56
CA CYS A 25 -28.56 22.83 -4.41
C CYS A 25 -29.97 22.27 -4.68
N GLY A 26 -30.29 21.89 -5.92
CA GLY A 26 -31.59 21.31 -6.30
C GLY A 26 -32.76 22.30 -6.39
N ASN A 27 -32.56 23.58 -6.08
CA ASN A 27 -33.62 24.59 -6.16
C ASN A 27 -33.96 24.98 -7.60
N LYS A 28 -35.22 25.38 -7.82
CA LYS A 28 -35.69 25.85 -9.13
C LYS A 28 -34.95 27.13 -9.53
N ALA A 29 -34.38 27.16 -10.73
CA ALA A 29 -33.70 28.33 -11.26
C ALA A 29 -34.73 29.30 -11.86
N VAL A 30 -34.46 30.61 -11.79
CA VAL A 30 -35.35 31.70 -12.24
C VAL A 30 -34.70 32.50 -13.37
N SER A 31 -35.50 32.97 -14.33
CA SER A 31 -34.99 33.58 -15.56
C SER A 31 -34.72 35.10 -15.47
N GLN A 32 -35.04 35.76 -14.36
CA GLN A 32 -34.84 37.21 -14.17
C GLN A 32 -34.59 37.52 -12.69
N LYS A 33 -33.53 38.29 -12.38
CA LYS A 33 -33.38 38.97 -11.08
C LYS A 33 -34.38 40.13 -11.03
N THR A 34 -35.54 39.93 -10.41
CA THR A 34 -36.53 41.00 -10.25
C THR A 34 -36.15 41.89 -9.08
N SER A 35 -35.75 43.12 -9.41
CA SER A 35 -35.55 44.22 -8.48
C SER A 35 -36.83 45.08 -8.38
N LYS A 36 -37.27 45.29 -7.12
CA LYS A 36 -38.18 46.34 -6.59
C LYS A 36 -39.71 46.25 -6.80
N SER A 37 -40.44 46.14 -5.68
CA SER A 37 -41.19 47.28 -5.10
C SER A 37 -40.57 47.53 -3.71
N TYR A 38 -40.33 48.75 -3.22
CA TYR A 38 -41.23 49.90 -3.04
C TYR A 38 -40.52 51.25 -3.32
N GLU A 39 -41.29 52.24 -3.82
CA GLU A 39 -40.97 53.68 -3.90
C GLU A 39 -40.90 54.29 -2.48
N GLN A 40 -40.31 55.45 -2.14
CA GLN A 40 -39.62 56.55 -2.82
C GLN A 40 -38.78 57.32 -1.77
N ASP A 41 -37.67 57.89 -2.24
CA ASP A 41 -37.01 59.16 -1.84
C ASP A 41 -36.50 59.45 -0.39
N ASN A 42 -35.17 59.65 -0.36
CA ASN A 42 -34.37 60.57 0.45
C ASN A 42 -34.63 60.74 1.96
N SER A 43 -33.83 60.05 2.78
CA SER A 43 -32.74 60.67 3.57
C SER A 43 -32.17 59.65 4.58
N ALA A 44 -30.84 59.55 4.61
CA ALA A 44 -29.98 58.81 5.53
C ALA A 44 -30.66 57.88 6.58
N PHE A 45 -30.65 56.56 6.37
CA PHE A 45 -30.73 55.61 7.50
C PHE A 45 -29.83 54.39 7.30
N GLN A 46 -29.17 54.05 8.39
CA GLN A 46 -28.02 53.17 8.52
C GLN A 46 -28.35 51.70 8.22
N THR A 47 -27.35 50.95 7.77
CA THR A 47 -27.30 49.48 7.92
C THR A 47 -27.52 49.13 9.39
N GLN A 48 -28.75 48.79 9.78
CA GLN A 48 -29.01 48.20 11.08
C GLN A 48 -28.61 46.72 11.02
N ASP A 49 -27.43 46.43 11.57
CA ASP A 49 -27.07 45.11 12.07
C ASP A 49 -28.26 44.55 12.87
N ILE A 50 -28.80 43.41 12.42
CA ILE A 50 -29.88 42.70 13.13
C ILE A 50 -29.32 42.22 14.46
N SER A 51 -29.56 43.04 15.47
CA SER A 51 -29.05 42.89 16.81
C SER A 51 -29.97 41.97 17.62
N TRP A 52 -29.41 40.88 18.13
CA TRP A 52 -30.09 39.95 19.02
C TRP A 52 -29.84 40.33 20.49
N TYR A 53 -30.83 40.07 21.33
CA TYR A 53 -30.75 40.18 22.78
C TYR A 53 -31.09 38.83 23.40
N TYR A 54 -30.48 38.51 24.55
CA TYR A 54 -30.71 37.26 25.28
C TYR A 54 -30.92 37.53 26.77
N SER A 55 -31.67 36.68 27.46
CA SER A 55 -31.83 36.75 28.92
C SER A 55 -30.80 35.88 29.62
N TYR A 56 -30.05 36.46 30.56
CA TYR A 56 -29.08 35.73 31.39
C TYR A 56 -29.23 36.17 32.84
N ASN A 57 -29.45 35.20 33.74
CA ASN A 57 -29.75 35.45 35.16
C ASN A 57 -30.90 36.44 35.40
N GLY A 58 -31.89 36.50 34.50
CA GLY A 58 -33.04 37.39 34.61
C GLY A 58 -32.83 38.81 34.07
N GLU A 59 -31.62 39.12 33.59
CA GLU A 59 -31.30 40.40 32.96
C GLU A 59 -31.25 40.28 31.44
N THR A 60 -31.53 41.39 30.74
CA THR A 60 -31.40 41.49 29.28
C THR A 60 -29.95 41.81 28.92
N GLN A 61 -29.35 41.00 28.06
CA GLN A 61 -27.98 41.14 27.57
C GLN A 61 -27.98 41.34 26.05
N GLY A 62 -27.02 42.11 25.53
CA GLY A 62 -26.90 42.46 24.11
C GLY A 62 -26.74 43.97 23.88
N PRO A 63 -26.74 44.44 22.62
CA PRO A 63 -26.95 43.66 21.40
C PRO A 63 -25.77 42.75 21.04
N VAL A 64 -26.06 41.57 20.49
CA VAL A 64 -25.08 40.62 19.93
C VAL A 64 -25.48 40.22 18.51
N SER A 65 -24.51 39.76 17.72
CA SER A 65 -24.78 39.16 16.42
C SER A 65 -25.33 37.72 16.57
N GLU A 66 -26.02 37.21 15.53
CA GLU A 66 -26.48 35.82 15.51
C GLU A 66 -25.31 34.82 15.63
N THR A 67 -24.15 35.15 15.05
CA THR A 67 -22.92 34.36 15.14
C THR A 67 -22.38 34.27 16.56
N GLU A 68 -22.42 35.37 17.32
CA GLU A 68 -22.01 35.36 18.74
C GLU A 68 -23.00 34.56 19.59
N LEU A 69 -24.29 34.67 19.31
CA LEU A 69 -25.33 33.90 19.97
C LEU A 69 -25.13 32.38 19.75
N LEU A 70 -24.79 31.97 18.52
CA LEU A 70 -24.42 30.58 18.20
C LEU A 70 -23.18 30.12 18.97
N LYS A 71 -22.15 30.97 19.05
CA LYS A 71 -20.93 30.66 19.81
C LYS A 71 -21.21 30.49 21.31
N MET A 72 -22.10 31.30 21.88
CA MET A 72 -22.53 31.18 23.29
C MET A 72 -23.33 29.90 23.55
N LEU A 73 -24.14 29.46 22.57
CA LEU A 73 -24.85 28.20 22.63
C LEU A 73 -23.90 26.99 22.53
N GLU A 74 -22.87 27.08 21.66
CA GLU A 74 -21.82 26.05 21.53
C GLU A 74 -20.96 25.90 22.79
N THR A 75 -20.65 27.01 23.49
CA THR A 75 -19.87 26.97 24.73
C THR A 75 -20.68 26.57 25.96
N GLY A 76 -22.01 26.47 25.83
CA GLY A 76 -22.92 26.20 26.94
C GLY A 76 -23.12 27.37 27.89
N TYR A 77 -22.71 28.59 27.50
CA TYR A 77 -22.96 29.82 28.25
C TYR A 77 -24.46 30.16 28.30
N ILE A 78 -25.17 29.85 27.21
CA ILE A 78 -26.64 29.84 27.12
C ILE A 78 -27.09 28.47 26.61
N ASN A 79 -28.38 28.15 26.75
CA ASN A 79 -28.96 26.85 26.38
C ASN A 79 -30.22 27.01 25.51
N GLU A 80 -30.77 25.92 24.98
CA GLU A 80 -31.93 25.93 24.06
C GLU A 80 -33.20 26.57 24.67
N SER A 81 -33.32 26.57 26.00
CA SER A 81 -34.40 27.22 26.74
C SER A 81 -34.17 28.71 27.04
N THR A 82 -32.98 29.24 26.72
CA THR A 82 -32.66 30.66 26.94
C THR A 82 -33.56 31.53 26.08
N MET A 83 -34.14 32.57 26.70
CA MET A 83 -35.00 33.50 25.99
C MET A 83 -34.17 34.48 25.17
N VAL A 84 -34.57 34.66 23.92
CA VAL A 84 -33.96 35.58 22.96
C VAL A 84 -35.01 36.46 22.32
N TRP A 85 -34.58 37.64 21.91
CA TRP A 85 -35.43 38.61 21.23
C TRP A 85 -34.63 39.32 20.15
N LYS A 86 -35.30 39.63 19.05
CA LYS A 86 -34.81 40.57 18.04
C LYS A 86 -35.95 41.44 17.56
N GLN A 87 -35.59 42.56 16.93
CA GLN A 87 -36.56 43.43 16.31
C GLN A 87 -37.45 42.66 15.32
N GLY A 88 -38.77 42.75 15.52
CA GLY A 88 -39.77 42.02 14.74
C GLY A 88 -40.42 40.84 15.47
N PHE A 89 -39.92 40.42 16.63
CA PHE A 89 -40.60 39.42 17.46
C PHE A 89 -41.67 40.06 18.34
N GLN A 90 -42.85 39.43 18.42
CA GLN A 90 -43.98 39.88 19.26
C GLN A 90 -43.70 39.80 20.77
N GLY A 91 -42.65 39.06 21.16
CA GLY A 91 -42.20 38.89 22.54
C GLY A 91 -40.92 38.06 22.58
N TRP A 92 -40.41 37.84 23.80
CA TRP A 92 -39.30 36.91 24.03
C TRP A 92 -39.71 35.48 23.66
N VAL A 93 -38.85 34.80 22.92
CA VAL A 93 -39.04 33.39 22.53
C VAL A 93 -37.81 32.60 22.94
N THR A 94 -37.92 31.29 23.09
CA THR A 94 -36.73 30.47 23.36
C THR A 94 -35.82 30.39 22.12
N ILE A 95 -34.54 30.09 22.31
CA ILE A 95 -33.59 29.80 21.22
C ILE A 95 -34.15 28.74 20.26
N GLU A 96 -34.78 27.70 20.81
CA GLU A 96 -35.46 26.66 20.04
C GLU A 96 -36.59 27.23 19.17
N GLN A 97 -37.46 28.07 19.73
CA GLN A 97 -38.57 28.71 19.00
C GLN A 97 -38.09 29.73 17.96
N ALA A 98 -36.95 30.38 18.21
CA ALA A 98 -36.32 31.29 17.26
C ALA A 98 -35.70 30.55 16.06
N GLY A 99 -35.66 29.21 16.07
CA GLY A 99 -35.03 28.41 15.02
C GLY A 99 -33.51 28.50 15.00
N ILE A 100 -32.90 28.99 16.08
CA ILE A 100 -31.44 29.07 16.22
C ILE A 100 -30.97 27.74 16.80
N SER A 101 -30.60 26.82 15.91
CA SER A 101 -29.94 25.58 16.29
C SER A 101 -28.48 25.65 15.90
N ILE A 102 -27.59 25.13 16.73
CA ILE A 102 -26.26 24.70 16.26
C ILE A 102 -26.52 23.84 15.02
N PRO A 103 -25.90 24.11 13.86
CA PRO A 103 -26.03 23.24 12.71
C PRO A 103 -25.78 21.83 13.21
N LYS A 104 -26.82 20.97 13.17
CA LYS A 104 -26.63 19.54 13.38
C LYS A 104 -25.78 19.10 12.22
N ASN A 105 -24.47 19.28 12.34
CA ASN A 105 -23.54 18.50 11.60
C ASN A 105 -23.98 17.08 11.93
N ASN A 106 -24.41 16.34 10.91
CA ASN A 106 -24.42 14.90 10.99
C ASN A 106 -22.94 14.48 11.10
N ALA A 107 -22.27 14.84 12.20
CA ALA A 107 -21.16 14.10 12.73
C ALA A 107 -21.78 12.76 13.09
N ALA A 108 -21.89 11.90 12.08
CA ALA A 108 -22.08 10.48 12.25
C ALA A 108 -21.22 10.11 13.46
N VAL A 109 -21.83 9.56 14.51
CA VAL A 109 -21.10 9.03 15.65
C VAL A 109 -19.98 8.17 15.06
N VAL A 110 -18.75 8.68 15.09
CA VAL A 110 -17.64 8.06 14.38
C VAL A 110 -17.52 6.67 14.97
N LYS A 111 -17.82 5.66 14.16
CA LYS A 111 -17.88 4.29 14.67
C LYS A 111 -16.45 3.88 15.00
N LYS A 112 -16.12 3.75 16.28
CA LYS A 112 -14.79 3.33 16.74
C LYS A 112 -14.35 2.07 15.98
N ILE A 113 -13.30 2.21 15.18
CA ILE A 113 -12.78 1.11 14.37
C ILE A 113 -11.80 0.29 15.22
N SER A 114 -11.86 -1.04 15.11
CA SER A 114 -10.87 -1.91 15.70
C SER A 114 -9.54 -1.83 14.95
N ASN A 115 -8.43 -1.97 15.67
CA ASN A 115 -7.09 -1.98 15.08
C ASN A 115 -6.69 -3.35 14.51
N LYS A 116 -7.54 -4.37 14.61
CA LYS A 116 -7.19 -5.73 14.14
C LYS A 116 -6.80 -5.77 12.64
N PRO A 117 -7.55 -5.14 11.70
CA PRO A 117 -7.22 -5.19 10.28
C PRO A 117 -5.87 -4.55 9.94
N ILE A 118 -5.53 -3.43 10.59
CA ILE A 118 -4.26 -2.74 10.34
C ILE A 118 -3.06 -3.53 10.89
N VAL A 119 -3.26 -4.37 11.91
CA VAL A 119 -2.22 -5.30 12.37
C VAL A 119 -1.93 -6.36 11.30
N PHE A 120 -2.91 -6.85 10.54
CA PHE A 120 -2.61 -7.74 9.41
C PHE A 120 -1.80 -7.04 8.32
N LEU A 121 -2.08 -5.76 8.05
CA LEU A 121 -1.29 -4.94 7.13
C LEU A 121 0.19 -4.85 7.58
N VAL A 122 0.45 -4.78 8.89
CA VAL A 122 1.81 -4.77 9.46
C VAL A 122 2.62 -6.02 9.09
N PHE A 123 1.98 -7.18 8.96
CA PHE A 123 2.62 -8.45 8.59
C PHE A 123 2.65 -8.72 7.08
N VAL A 124 2.10 -7.82 6.25
CA VAL A 124 2.05 -8.01 4.79
C VAL A 124 3.41 -8.31 4.16
N PRO A 125 4.55 -7.68 4.54
CA PRO A 125 5.85 -8.03 3.96
C PRO A 125 6.18 -9.53 4.06
N ILE A 126 6.12 -10.09 5.26
CA ILE A 126 6.38 -11.52 5.52
C ILE A 126 5.35 -12.41 4.80
N ILE A 127 4.06 -12.04 4.85
CA ILE A 127 3.00 -12.81 4.17
C ILE A 127 3.22 -12.81 2.66
N SER A 128 3.63 -11.67 2.08
CA SER A 128 3.91 -11.58 0.65
C SER A 128 5.11 -12.42 0.24
N SER A 129 6.18 -12.43 1.04
CA SER A 129 7.35 -13.28 0.80
C SER A 129 6.99 -14.76 0.87
N LEU A 130 6.20 -15.18 1.87
CA LEU A 130 5.70 -16.55 1.95
C LEU A 130 4.93 -16.96 0.68
N LEU A 131 3.98 -16.12 0.25
CA LEU A 131 3.19 -16.38 -0.96
C LEU A 131 4.08 -16.39 -2.20
N GLN A 132 5.02 -15.45 -2.31
CA GLN A 132 5.96 -15.36 -3.43
C GLN A 132 6.70 -16.68 -3.62
N TYR A 133 7.34 -17.22 -2.56
CA TYR A 133 8.06 -18.49 -2.65
C TYR A 133 7.15 -19.70 -2.89
N LEU A 134 5.94 -19.70 -2.34
CA LEU A 134 4.94 -20.76 -2.59
C LEU A 134 4.53 -20.79 -4.06
N PHE A 135 4.17 -19.65 -4.64
CA PHE A 135 3.83 -19.55 -6.07
C PHE A 135 5.03 -19.84 -6.97
N ALA A 136 6.22 -19.40 -6.56
CA ALA A 136 7.45 -19.62 -7.29
C ALA A 136 7.78 -21.12 -7.38
N GLY A 137 7.68 -21.85 -6.26
CA GLY A 137 7.84 -23.32 -6.23
C GLY A 137 6.76 -24.04 -7.03
N TRP A 138 5.48 -23.63 -6.91
CA TRP A 138 4.37 -24.26 -7.63
C TRP A 138 4.51 -24.15 -9.15
N ASN A 139 4.96 -22.99 -9.65
CA ASN A 139 5.06 -22.74 -11.08
C ASN A 139 6.46 -23.00 -11.64
N GLN A 140 7.42 -23.40 -10.82
CA GLN A 140 8.83 -23.53 -11.19
C GLN A 140 9.38 -22.24 -11.82
N ILE A 141 9.02 -21.09 -11.25
CA ILE A 141 9.47 -19.75 -11.66
C ILE A 141 10.35 -19.18 -10.55
N SER A 142 11.38 -18.42 -10.91
CA SER A 142 12.23 -17.71 -9.95
C SER A 142 11.42 -16.73 -9.10
N ALA A 143 11.61 -16.75 -7.77
CA ALA A 143 10.79 -15.96 -6.86
C ALA A 143 10.92 -14.44 -7.09
N ASP A 144 12.10 -13.94 -7.47
CA ASP A 144 12.37 -12.54 -7.84
C ASP A 144 11.43 -12.00 -8.94
N LYS A 145 10.95 -12.85 -9.85
CA LYS A 145 9.96 -12.46 -10.88
C LYS A 145 8.56 -12.21 -10.32
N LEU A 146 8.31 -12.61 -9.08
CA LEU A 146 7.01 -12.54 -8.42
C LEU A 146 6.92 -11.42 -7.36
N VAL A 147 7.88 -10.49 -7.34
CA VAL A 147 7.89 -9.32 -6.43
C VAL A 147 6.64 -8.44 -6.53
N TRP A 148 5.91 -8.49 -7.65
CA TRP A 148 4.63 -7.82 -7.83
C TRP A 148 3.55 -8.29 -6.85
N ILE A 149 3.64 -9.53 -6.31
CA ILE A 149 2.72 -10.05 -5.28
C ILE A 149 2.74 -9.14 -4.05
N ALA A 150 3.93 -8.73 -3.59
CA ALA A 150 4.08 -7.86 -2.45
C ALA A 150 3.42 -6.49 -2.68
N TYR A 151 3.60 -5.89 -3.85
CA TYR A 151 2.95 -4.63 -4.20
C TYR A 151 1.44 -4.76 -4.23
N ILE A 152 0.88 -5.78 -4.91
CA ILE A 152 -0.57 -6.00 -4.96
C ILE A 152 -1.14 -6.20 -3.56
N LEU A 153 -0.50 -7.03 -2.73
CA LEU A 153 -1.00 -7.31 -1.39
C LEU A 153 -1.01 -6.05 -0.52
N ASN A 154 0.05 -5.24 -0.56
CA ASN A 154 0.11 -3.96 0.14
C ASN A 154 -1.01 -3.01 -0.31
N VAL A 155 -1.21 -2.85 -1.62
CA VAL A 155 -2.28 -1.99 -2.16
C VAL A 155 -3.67 -2.48 -1.74
N VAL A 156 -3.95 -3.78 -1.90
CA VAL A 156 -5.25 -4.39 -1.56
C VAL A 156 -5.57 -4.21 -0.07
N PHE A 157 -4.63 -4.53 0.82
CA PHE A 157 -4.86 -4.40 2.26
C PHE A 157 -5.04 -2.93 2.69
N CYS A 158 -4.27 -2.00 2.10
CA CYS A 158 -4.45 -0.58 2.33
C CYS A 158 -5.79 -0.08 1.80
N LEU A 159 -6.26 -0.51 0.63
CA LEU A 159 -7.57 -0.14 0.08
C LEU A 159 -8.73 -0.68 0.93
N ILE A 160 -8.60 -1.91 1.46
CA ILE A 160 -9.57 -2.49 2.40
C ILE A 160 -9.64 -1.64 3.67
N ASP A 161 -8.50 -1.31 4.28
CA ASP A 161 -8.48 -0.47 5.49
C ASP A 161 -9.00 0.95 5.18
N TYR A 162 -8.57 1.58 4.09
CA TYR A 162 -9.06 2.89 3.63
C TYR A 162 -10.58 2.91 3.50
N SER A 163 -11.14 1.89 2.84
CA SER A 163 -12.59 1.74 2.67
C SER A 163 -13.31 1.58 4.01
N ARG A 164 -12.70 0.90 5.00
CA ARG A 164 -13.27 0.76 6.35
C ARG A 164 -13.23 2.07 7.11
N VAL A 165 -12.15 2.84 7.01
CA VAL A 165 -12.02 4.16 7.67
C VAL A 165 -13.02 5.14 7.06
N LYS A 166 -13.21 5.10 5.73
CA LYS A 166 -14.23 5.90 5.02
C LYS A 166 -15.65 5.53 5.44
N LYS A 167 -15.98 4.24 5.48
CA LYS A 167 -17.30 3.75 5.92
C LYS A 167 -17.63 4.08 7.38
N ALA A 168 -16.61 4.28 8.22
CA ALA A 168 -16.80 4.63 9.62
C ALA A 168 -17.03 6.15 9.87
N GLY A 169 -16.97 6.97 8.81
CA GLY A 169 -17.28 8.41 8.87
C GLY A 169 -16.11 9.31 9.28
N TYR A 170 -14.86 8.84 9.17
CA TYR A 170 -13.69 9.69 9.43
C TYR A 170 -13.45 10.69 8.29
N ASP A 171 -12.90 11.86 8.64
CA ASP A 171 -12.51 12.89 7.68
C ASP A 171 -11.30 12.43 6.84
N MET A 172 -11.57 12.13 5.56
CA MET A 172 -10.59 11.63 4.59
C MET A 172 -9.64 12.70 4.08
N SER A 173 -9.88 13.99 4.33
CA SER A 173 -8.97 15.07 3.87
C SER A 173 -7.56 14.93 4.44
N LYS A 174 -7.45 14.30 5.62
CA LYS A 174 -6.19 14.02 6.32
C LYS A 174 -5.51 12.72 5.88
N LEU A 175 -6.21 11.87 5.11
CA LEU A 175 -5.75 10.56 4.64
C LEU A 175 -5.96 10.45 3.12
N ASN A 176 -5.10 11.12 2.36
CA ASN A 176 -5.15 11.11 0.89
C ASN A 176 -4.68 9.77 0.31
N LEU A 177 -5.18 9.43 -0.88
CA LEU A 177 -4.83 8.20 -1.60
C LEU A 177 -3.33 8.10 -1.95
N VAL A 178 -2.63 9.23 -2.10
CA VAL A 178 -1.18 9.25 -2.36
C VAL A 178 -0.38 8.53 -1.28
N PHE A 179 -0.86 8.56 -0.03
CA PHE A 179 -0.17 7.85 1.05
C PHE A 179 -0.14 6.33 0.86
N LEU A 180 -1.04 5.76 0.05
CA LEU A 180 -1.05 4.32 -0.27
C LEU A 180 0.24 3.85 -0.96
N LEU A 181 0.97 4.75 -1.63
CA LEU A 181 2.28 4.46 -2.23
C LEU A 181 3.41 4.39 -1.19
N PHE A 182 3.19 4.97 -0.01
CA PHE A 182 4.14 5.04 1.09
C PHE A 182 3.54 4.39 2.35
N ILE A 183 3.58 3.05 2.41
CA ILE A 183 2.87 2.25 3.42
C ILE A 183 3.13 2.69 4.88
N PRO A 184 4.37 2.96 5.33
CA PRO A 184 4.61 3.47 6.69
C PRO A 184 3.89 4.80 6.95
N LEU A 185 3.89 5.69 5.96
CA LEU A 185 3.25 7.00 6.06
C LEU A 185 1.73 6.88 6.05
N TYR A 186 1.16 5.98 5.23
CA TYR A 186 -0.26 5.62 5.29
C TYR A 186 -0.65 5.12 6.67
N ILE A 187 0.06 4.12 7.21
CA ILE A 187 -0.20 3.56 8.54
C ILE A 187 -0.15 4.65 9.61
N TYR A 188 0.87 5.51 9.57
CA TYR A 188 1.00 6.62 10.51
C TYR A 188 -0.17 7.60 10.42
N LYS A 189 -0.52 8.08 9.21
CA LYS A 189 -1.63 9.03 9.00
C LYS A 189 -2.97 8.44 9.43
N ARG A 190 -3.19 7.16 9.15
CA ARG A 190 -4.38 6.42 9.58
C ARG A 190 -4.46 6.30 11.10
N VAL A 191 -3.36 5.93 11.76
CA VAL A 191 -3.30 5.86 13.22
C VAL A 191 -3.50 7.24 13.86
N GLN A 192 -2.90 8.28 13.27
CA GLN A 192 -3.10 9.68 13.69
C GLN A 192 -4.58 10.08 13.66
N LEU A 193 -5.32 9.67 12.64
CA LEU A 193 -6.73 9.96 12.46
C LEU A 193 -7.65 9.20 13.43
N VAL A 194 -7.33 7.93 13.74
CA VAL A 194 -8.21 7.02 14.48
C VAL A 194 -7.85 6.88 15.96
N ASN A 195 -6.56 6.87 16.30
CA ASN A 195 -6.04 6.52 17.64
C ASN A 195 -5.12 7.60 18.24
N GLY A 196 -4.93 8.73 17.55
CA GLY A 196 -4.01 9.80 17.94
C GLY A 196 -2.57 9.56 17.48
N ARG A 197 -1.64 10.42 17.93
CA ARG A 197 -0.25 10.43 17.46
C ARG A 197 0.56 9.26 18.05
N LYS A 198 0.52 8.10 17.40
CA LYS A 198 1.32 6.92 17.75
C LYS A 198 2.04 6.39 16.51
N TRP A 199 3.35 6.17 16.63
CA TRP A 199 4.21 5.68 15.54
C TRP A 199 4.42 4.16 15.54
N THR A 200 3.96 3.47 16.59
CA THR A 200 4.33 2.07 16.87
C THR A 200 4.08 1.11 15.71
N LEU A 201 2.91 1.16 15.06
CA LEU A 201 2.58 0.26 13.95
C LEU A 201 3.36 0.58 12.67
N ALA A 202 3.68 1.85 12.41
CA ALA A 202 4.48 2.23 11.24
C ALA A 202 5.94 1.80 11.42
N ILE A 203 6.49 1.97 12.62
CA ILE A 203 7.82 1.46 13.00
C ILE A 203 7.83 -0.07 12.89
N LEU A 204 6.80 -0.74 13.41
CA LEU A 204 6.72 -2.21 13.37
C LEU A 204 6.64 -2.74 11.93
N TRP A 205 5.84 -2.14 11.06
CA TRP A 205 5.80 -2.52 9.63
C TRP A 205 7.18 -2.35 8.98
N THR A 206 7.87 -1.24 9.28
CA THR A 206 9.20 -0.95 8.71
C THR A 206 10.25 -1.94 9.24
N ALA A 207 10.21 -2.25 10.53
CA ALA A 207 11.09 -3.25 11.14
C ALA A 207 10.85 -4.64 10.55
N ILE A 208 9.60 -5.03 10.35
CA ILE A 208 9.24 -6.30 9.72
C ILE A 208 9.74 -6.36 8.28
N LEU A 209 9.60 -5.29 7.49
CA LEU A 209 10.14 -5.23 6.14
C LEU A 209 11.67 -5.41 6.13
N ILE A 210 12.39 -4.75 7.04
CA ILE A 210 13.84 -4.87 7.14
C ILE A 210 14.23 -6.30 7.53
N ILE A 211 13.54 -6.90 8.50
CA ILE A 211 13.77 -8.29 8.91
C ILE A 211 13.54 -9.22 7.72
N ASP A 212 12.44 -9.05 7.00
CA ASP A 212 12.07 -9.85 5.82
C ASP A 212 13.15 -9.81 4.73
N MET A 213 13.73 -8.64 4.46
CA MET A 213 14.83 -8.48 3.50
C MET A 213 16.13 -9.20 3.89
N VAL A 214 16.34 -9.46 5.19
CA VAL A 214 17.54 -10.14 5.69
C VAL A 214 17.35 -11.67 5.70
N ILE A 215 16.11 -12.16 5.55
CA ILE A 215 15.85 -13.60 5.52
C ILE A 215 16.42 -14.21 4.23
N PRO A 216 17.34 -15.19 4.32
CA PRO A 216 17.88 -15.84 3.13
C PRO A 216 16.82 -16.65 2.40
N ALA A 217 16.90 -16.69 1.07
CA ALA A 217 15.96 -17.42 0.21
C ALA A 217 15.79 -18.90 0.60
N GLN A 218 16.86 -19.53 1.09
CA GLN A 218 16.84 -20.91 1.57
C GLN A 218 15.86 -21.14 2.71
N LEU A 219 15.72 -20.17 3.62
CA LEU A 219 14.79 -20.31 4.73
C LEU A 219 13.36 -20.39 4.20
N TRP A 220 13.02 -19.54 3.23
CA TRP A 220 11.72 -19.56 2.57
C TRP A 220 11.45 -20.87 1.83
N VAL A 221 12.42 -21.33 1.03
CA VAL A 221 12.38 -22.61 0.30
C VAL A 221 12.16 -23.79 1.26
N LYS A 222 12.88 -23.82 2.39
CA LYS A 222 12.69 -24.85 3.44
C LYS A 222 11.32 -24.73 4.11
N MET A 223 10.82 -23.52 4.37
CA MET A 223 9.50 -23.30 4.97
C MET A 223 8.35 -23.76 4.06
N VAL A 224 8.41 -23.45 2.76
CA VAL A 224 7.38 -23.91 1.81
C VAL A 224 7.55 -25.37 1.41
N ASN A 225 8.71 -25.98 1.70
CA ASN A 225 9.06 -27.35 1.33
C ASN A 225 8.97 -27.57 -0.20
N MET A 226 9.43 -26.59 -0.97
CA MET A 226 9.49 -26.63 -2.44
C MET A 226 10.79 -25.98 -2.89
N SER A 227 11.55 -26.64 -3.79
CA SER A 227 12.74 -26.05 -4.41
C SER A 227 12.36 -24.92 -5.38
N ASN A 228 13.32 -24.03 -5.70
CA ASN A 228 13.07 -22.89 -6.58
C ASN A 228 14.24 -22.62 -7.54
N PRO A 229 13.99 -22.20 -8.80
CA PRO A 229 15.04 -21.86 -9.76
C PRO A 229 16.03 -20.77 -9.30
N GLN A 230 15.65 -19.90 -8.37
CA GLN A 230 16.58 -18.90 -7.81
C GLN A 230 17.83 -19.54 -7.17
N MET A 231 17.71 -20.77 -6.68
CA MET A 231 18.82 -21.53 -6.10
C MET A 231 19.87 -21.91 -7.14
N ILE A 232 19.44 -22.19 -8.37
CA ILE A 232 20.33 -22.44 -9.51
C ILE A 232 21.13 -21.18 -9.81
N THR A 233 20.46 -20.02 -9.80
CA THR A 233 21.11 -18.73 -10.08
C THR A 233 22.21 -18.43 -9.06
N ALA A 234 21.95 -18.67 -7.77
CA ALA A 234 22.95 -18.46 -6.71
C ALA A 234 24.24 -19.28 -6.91
N ILE A 235 24.15 -20.51 -7.44
CA ILE A 235 25.33 -21.33 -7.73
C ILE A 235 25.97 -20.91 -9.05
N LYS A 236 25.17 -20.64 -10.08
CA LYS A 236 25.64 -20.19 -11.39
C LYS A 236 26.53 -18.95 -11.31
N GLU A 237 26.13 -17.98 -10.50
CA GLU A 237 26.86 -16.73 -10.27
C GLU A 237 28.06 -16.90 -9.31
N GLY A 238 28.20 -18.06 -8.67
CA GLY A 238 29.29 -18.37 -7.76
C GLY A 238 30.64 -18.62 -8.46
N HIS A 239 31.68 -18.81 -7.64
CA HIS A 239 33.04 -19.16 -8.07
C HIS A 239 33.60 -20.34 -7.25
N PHE A 240 34.39 -21.20 -7.89
CA PHE A 240 35.13 -22.23 -7.17
C PHE A 240 36.37 -21.66 -6.48
N ASP A 241 36.74 -22.28 -5.35
CA ASP A 241 38.03 -21.98 -4.71
C ASP A 241 39.19 -22.31 -5.65
N GLY A 242 40.03 -21.30 -5.91
CA GLY A 242 41.13 -21.38 -6.87
C GLY A 242 40.79 -20.88 -8.28
N TYR A 243 39.52 -20.70 -8.62
CA TYR A 243 39.04 -20.26 -9.95
C TYR A 243 38.05 -19.09 -9.81
N LYS A 244 38.55 -17.93 -9.39
CA LYS A 244 37.74 -16.75 -9.03
C LYS A 244 37.39 -15.83 -10.20
N ASP A 245 38.05 -16.02 -11.33
CA ASP A 245 37.92 -15.23 -12.55
C ASP A 245 36.78 -15.72 -13.46
N VAL A 246 36.31 -16.95 -13.24
CA VAL A 246 35.25 -17.59 -14.05
C VAL A 246 34.13 -18.06 -13.13
N THR A 247 32.88 -17.85 -13.55
CA THR A 247 31.69 -18.30 -12.82
C THR A 247 31.47 -19.80 -12.99
N VAL A 248 30.80 -20.43 -12.03
CA VAL A 248 30.43 -21.85 -12.13
C VAL A 248 29.59 -22.10 -13.39
N GLU A 249 28.66 -21.21 -13.72
CA GLU A 249 27.87 -21.30 -14.96
C GLU A 249 28.75 -21.47 -16.19
N LYS A 250 29.76 -20.60 -16.35
CA LYS A 250 30.67 -20.66 -17.50
C LYS A 250 31.46 -21.96 -17.52
N ILE A 251 31.97 -22.41 -16.38
CA ILE A 251 32.76 -23.66 -16.29
C ILE A 251 31.94 -24.85 -16.78
N PHE A 252 30.68 -24.98 -16.36
CA PHE A 252 29.84 -26.11 -16.76
C PHE A 252 29.24 -25.93 -18.17
N GLU A 253 28.63 -24.79 -18.48
CA GLU A 253 27.91 -24.60 -19.74
C GLU A 253 28.82 -24.44 -20.96
N LYS A 254 30.07 -24.01 -20.79
CA LYS A 254 31.05 -23.99 -21.89
C LYS A 254 31.72 -25.34 -22.10
N SER A 255 31.84 -26.14 -21.04
CA SER A 255 32.59 -27.40 -21.10
C SER A 255 31.70 -28.62 -21.35
N LEU A 256 30.42 -28.57 -20.96
CA LEU A 256 29.46 -29.66 -21.17
C LEU A 256 28.50 -29.38 -22.32
N GLU A 257 28.24 -30.39 -23.13
CA GLU A 257 27.15 -30.41 -24.10
C GLU A 257 25.82 -30.75 -23.41
N ASN A 258 24.71 -30.19 -23.91
CA ASN A 258 23.35 -30.40 -23.36
C ASN A 258 23.27 -30.16 -21.84
N CYS A 259 23.98 -29.14 -21.34
CA CYS A 259 24.02 -28.78 -19.93
C CYS A 259 22.61 -28.40 -19.43
N THR A 260 22.15 -29.09 -18.38
CA THR A 260 20.85 -28.84 -17.73
C THR A 260 21.04 -28.62 -16.25
N TRP A 261 20.24 -27.71 -15.69
CA TRP A 261 20.27 -27.37 -14.27
C TRP A 261 18.91 -27.67 -13.65
N LYS A 262 18.90 -28.36 -12.51
CA LYS A 262 17.70 -28.70 -11.76
C LYS A 262 17.92 -28.47 -10.28
N THR A 263 16.82 -28.23 -9.56
CA THR A 263 16.86 -28.07 -8.11
C THR A 263 15.78 -28.91 -7.46
N TYR A 264 16.13 -29.57 -6.36
CA TYR A 264 15.23 -30.44 -5.62
C TYR A 264 15.57 -30.43 -4.12
N LEU A 265 14.65 -30.95 -3.32
CA LEU A 265 14.87 -31.19 -1.90
C LEU A 265 15.26 -32.65 -1.70
N ASP A 266 16.32 -32.89 -0.93
CA ASP A 266 16.68 -34.24 -0.52
C ASP A 266 15.77 -34.75 0.62
N ASN A 267 16.00 -35.98 1.07
CA ASN A 267 15.26 -36.58 2.18
C ASN A 267 15.39 -35.81 3.50
N ASN A 268 16.45 -35.02 3.66
CA ASN A 268 16.71 -34.19 4.83
C ASN A 268 16.15 -32.76 4.68
N LYS A 269 15.43 -32.47 3.58
CA LYS A 269 14.97 -31.12 3.21
C LYS A 269 16.11 -30.14 2.98
N GLU A 270 17.28 -30.64 2.63
CA GLU A 270 18.37 -29.84 2.12
C GLU A 270 18.15 -29.53 0.65
N VAL A 271 18.48 -28.30 0.28
CA VAL A 271 18.28 -27.80 -1.08
C VAL A 271 19.49 -28.20 -1.91
N LEU A 272 19.25 -29.04 -2.90
CA LEU A 272 20.28 -29.50 -3.82
C LEU A 272 20.05 -28.90 -5.20
N VAL A 273 21.15 -28.62 -5.87
CA VAL A 273 21.18 -28.18 -7.26
C VAL A 273 22.05 -29.15 -8.04
N GLU A 274 21.48 -29.75 -9.06
CA GLU A 274 22.16 -30.70 -9.94
C GLU A 274 22.39 -30.04 -11.29
N VAL A 275 23.63 -30.16 -11.77
CA VAL A 275 24.00 -29.86 -13.15
C VAL A 275 24.37 -31.17 -13.85
N SER A 276 23.72 -31.42 -14.97
CA SER A 276 23.91 -32.62 -15.78
C SER A 276 24.30 -32.23 -17.21
N GLY A 277 25.27 -32.93 -17.79
CA GLY A 277 25.67 -32.72 -19.18
C GLY A 277 26.66 -33.74 -19.68
N VAL A 278 26.98 -33.67 -20.97
CA VAL A 278 27.88 -34.60 -21.64
C VAL A 278 29.25 -33.95 -21.82
N LEU A 279 30.30 -34.59 -21.31
CA LEU A 279 31.69 -34.19 -21.53
C LEU A 279 32.34 -35.12 -22.55
N ASN A 280 32.81 -34.55 -23.66
CA ASN A 280 33.58 -35.27 -24.67
C ASN A 280 35.06 -34.89 -24.52
N ILE A 281 35.90 -35.88 -24.19
CA ILE A 281 37.34 -35.73 -24.07
C ILE A 281 38.00 -36.39 -25.28
N GLU A 282 38.68 -35.60 -26.11
CA GLU A 282 39.47 -36.11 -27.23
C GLU A 282 40.94 -36.28 -26.80
N ALA A 283 41.43 -37.51 -26.85
CA ALA A 283 42.84 -37.82 -26.60
C ALA A 283 43.34 -38.83 -27.63
N ASN A 284 44.45 -38.51 -28.31
CA ASN A 284 45.09 -39.37 -29.32
C ASN A 284 44.12 -39.87 -30.42
N GLY A 285 43.20 -39.01 -30.86
CA GLY A 285 42.21 -39.34 -31.90
C GLY A 285 41.07 -40.27 -31.45
N THR A 286 40.98 -40.57 -30.15
CA THR A 286 39.84 -41.29 -29.56
C THR A 286 39.04 -40.32 -28.71
N VAL A 287 37.71 -40.29 -28.91
CA VAL A 287 36.79 -39.51 -28.09
C VAL A 287 36.21 -40.41 -27.00
N THR A 288 36.42 -40.02 -25.75
CA THR A 288 35.79 -40.64 -24.57
C THR A 288 34.69 -39.73 -24.07
N THR A 289 33.48 -40.28 -23.92
CA THR A 289 32.29 -39.54 -23.49
C THR A 289 31.95 -39.87 -22.04
N TYR A 290 31.69 -38.84 -21.24
CA TYR A 290 31.27 -38.93 -19.84
C TYR A 290 29.92 -38.24 -19.66
N ASN A 291 28.97 -38.89 -18.97
CA ASN A 291 27.68 -38.29 -18.62
C ASN A 291 27.76 -37.78 -17.19
N LEU A 292 28.16 -36.52 -17.05
CA LEU A 292 28.49 -35.94 -15.76
C LEU A 292 27.25 -35.38 -15.07
N ASP A 293 27.00 -35.86 -13.86
CA ASP A 293 26.03 -35.32 -12.92
C ASP A 293 26.76 -34.76 -11.69
N THR A 294 26.71 -33.45 -11.49
CA THR A 294 27.34 -32.77 -10.35
C THR A 294 26.28 -32.16 -9.46
N VAL A 295 26.32 -32.52 -8.17
CA VAL A 295 25.35 -32.08 -7.17
C VAL A 295 26.02 -31.11 -6.20
N PHE A 296 25.40 -29.94 -6.09
CA PHE A 296 25.77 -28.88 -5.17
C PHE A 296 24.77 -28.79 -4.03
N LYS A 297 25.27 -28.41 -2.86
CA LYS A 297 24.46 -28.01 -1.72
C LYS A 297 24.78 -26.57 -1.37
N LEU A 298 23.74 -25.72 -1.33
CA LEU A 298 23.88 -24.34 -0.84
C LEU A 298 23.68 -24.34 0.68
N ASN A 299 24.62 -23.72 1.40
CA ASN A 299 24.59 -23.50 2.84
C ASN A 299 23.93 -22.16 3.19
N MET A 300 23.49 -22.00 4.44
CA MET A 300 22.74 -20.82 4.91
C MET A 300 23.54 -19.50 4.83
N ASP A 301 24.86 -19.58 4.81
CA ASP A 301 25.79 -18.46 4.66
C ASP A 301 26.03 -18.07 3.18
N SER A 302 25.24 -18.62 2.26
CA SER A 302 25.39 -18.48 0.80
C SER A 302 26.64 -19.14 0.22
N SER A 303 27.44 -19.84 1.03
CA SER A 303 28.47 -20.74 0.50
C SER A 303 27.82 -21.98 -0.12
N TYR A 304 28.50 -22.64 -1.04
CA TYR A 304 28.08 -23.94 -1.55
C TYR A 304 29.24 -24.92 -1.59
N GLU A 305 28.92 -26.19 -1.53
CA GLU A 305 29.87 -27.30 -1.65
C GLU A 305 29.41 -28.28 -2.72
N VAL A 306 30.37 -28.90 -3.41
CA VAL A 306 30.09 -30.04 -4.29
C VAL A 306 29.95 -31.28 -3.41
N VAL A 307 28.76 -31.84 -3.36
CA VAL A 307 28.43 -33.01 -2.53
C VAL A 307 28.77 -34.30 -3.26
N SER A 308 28.57 -34.34 -4.57
CA SER A 308 28.93 -35.50 -5.38
C SER A 308 29.10 -35.13 -6.84
N MET A 309 29.97 -35.86 -7.53
CA MET A 309 30.02 -35.90 -8.99
C MET A 309 29.97 -37.36 -9.42
N LYS A 310 29.21 -37.66 -10.46
CA LYS A 310 29.05 -39.02 -10.99
C LYS A 310 29.14 -39.02 -12.50
N ASP A 311 29.60 -40.14 -13.03
CA ASP A 311 29.48 -40.51 -14.43
C ASP A 311 28.57 -41.74 -14.54
N GLY A 312 27.30 -41.50 -14.87
CA GLY A 312 26.25 -42.51 -14.81
C GLY A 312 26.15 -43.17 -13.42
N VAL A 313 26.63 -44.40 -13.29
CA VAL A 313 26.58 -45.17 -12.03
C VAL A 313 27.84 -44.96 -11.17
N THR A 314 28.94 -44.48 -11.76
CA THR A 314 30.24 -44.35 -11.10
C THR A 314 30.31 -43.04 -10.34
N SER A 315 30.49 -43.08 -9.02
CA SER A 315 30.71 -41.87 -8.21
C SER A 315 32.19 -41.56 -8.06
N TYR A 316 32.57 -40.30 -8.25
CA TYR A 316 33.94 -39.85 -8.13
C TYR A 316 34.35 -39.64 -6.67
N SER A 317 35.63 -39.90 -6.37
CA SER A 317 36.21 -39.53 -5.08
C SER A 317 36.40 -38.01 -5.00
N ASN A 318 36.55 -37.44 -3.80
CA ASN A 318 36.79 -36.00 -3.65
C ASN A 318 38.03 -35.50 -4.42
N GLU A 319 39.07 -36.33 -4.51
CA GLU A 319 40.28 -35.98 -5.28
C GLU A 319 39.98 -35.96 -6.79
N ASP A 320 39.20 -36.91 -7.27
CA ASP A 320 38.80 -36.98 -8.69
C ASP A 320 37.83 -35.85 -9.06
N ILE A 321 36.95 -35.43 -8.14
CA ILE A 321 36.09 -34.25 -8.31
C ILE A 321 36.94 -33.00 -8.55
N LEU A 322 37.96 -32.76 -7.72
CA LEU A 322 38.84 -31.60 -7.87
C LEU A 322 39.60 -31.62 -9.20
N LYS A 323 40.11 -32.78 -9.60
CA LYS A 323 40.77 -32.97 -10.91
C LYS A 323 39.80 -32.70 -12.07
N MET A 324 38.56 -33.18 -11.97
CA MET A 324 37.55 -32.97 -13.00
C MET A 324 37.15 -31.50 -13.10
N ILE A 325 36.96 -30.79 -11.98
CA ILE A 325 36.68 -29.34 -11.98
C ILE A 325 37.82 -28.56 -12.63
N ALA A 326 39.08 -28.90 -12.30
CA ALA A 326 40.25 -28.30 -12.93
C ALA A 326 40.29 -28.53 -14.44
N TYR A 327 39.94 -29.73 -14.89
CA TYR A 327 39.84 -30.06 -16.30
C TYR A 327 38.73 -29.25 -17.00
N LEU A 328 37.52 -29.20 -16.44
CA LEU A 328 36.41 -28.42 -16.97
C LEU A 328 36.75 -26.93 -17.09
N TYR A 329 37.46 -26.38 -16.11
CA TYR A 329 37.97 -25.02 -16.16
C TYR A 329 38.96 -24.80 -17.32
N GLY A 330 39.92 -25.72 -17.49
CA GLY A 330 40.88 -25.65 -18.61
C GLY A 330 40.21 -25.74 -19.99
N VAL A 331 39.18 -26.58 -20.12
CA VAL A 331 38.36 -26.67 -21.35
C VAL A 331 37.59 -25.37 -21.62
N GLN A 332 37.09 -24.72 -20.57
CA GLN A 332 36.42 -23.44 -20.73
C GLN A 332 37.40 -22.37 -21.23
N GLN A 333 38.61 -22.28 -20.66
CA GLN A 333 39.61 -21.30 -21.09
C GLN A 333 40.07 -21.49 -22.54
N SER A 334 40.15 -22.72 -23.04
CA SER A 334 40.55 -22.98 -24.44
C SER A 334 39.48 -22.63 -25.47
N LYS A 335 38.25 -22.35 -25.02
CA LYS A 335 37.10 -21.94 -25.83
C LYS A 335 36.85 -20.43 -25.82
N GLU A 336 37.56 -19.65 -25.00
CA GLU A 336 37.61 -18.18 -25.04
C GLU A 336 38.74 -17.71 -25.97
#